data_AF-A0A377FUP3-F1
#
_entry.id   AF-A0A377FUP3-F1
#
_cell.length_a   1.000
_cell.length_b   1.000
_cell.length_c   1.000
_cell.angle_alpha   90.00
_cell.angle_beta   90.00
_cell.angle_gamma   90.00
#
_symmetry.space_group_name_H-M   'P 1'
#
loop_
_entity.id
_entity.type
_entity.pdbx_description
1 polymer ?
#
loop_
_entity_poly.entity_id
_entity_poly.type
_entity_poly.pdbx_seq_one_letter_code
_entity_poly.pdbx_strand_id
1 'polypeptide(L)'
;MNETMYEAVDADWWGEELITLHRADCVAIVTWRANTIKLKLDLTDPFIRVIDEATFVIVDFTRDDTKPNAWIVRTDGSIETFFHAGQCIASVAVDTSRIWVGYGDEGIFGEDIATEALVCFSRDGDILFRYNHETRKAPIIVDCEHLVTTASGVWMFPTLDGELTHINRNGQIIVYRAPKMLHESEAMTIVGEAAYFVTGGELYRWAFGRREKPTRCGRVAGDLRGCAGGFIQIDGTDVTLLRV
;
A
#
# COMPACT_ATOMS: atom_id res chain seq x y z
N MET A 1 36.02 -1.10 -9.68
CA MET A 1 35.19 -0.88 -8.48
C MET A 1 33.84 -1.45 -8.84
N ASN A 2 33.43 -2.56 -8.21
CA ASN A 2 32.06 -3.00 -8.34
C ASN A 2 31.22 -2.00 -7.54
N GLU A 3 30.38 -1.24 -8.22
CA GLU A 3 29.32 -0.49 -7.56
C GLU A 3 28.43 -1.51 -6.85
N THR A 4 28.28 -1.38 -5.53
CA THR A 4 27.28 -2.14 -4.79
C THR A 4 25.93 -1.74 -5.39
N MET A 5 25.29 -2.64 -6.14
CA MET A 5 23.96 -2.36 -6.69
C MET A 5 22.95 -2.35 -5.54
N TYR A 6 22.31 -1.20 -5.36
CA TYR A 6 21.18 -1.03 -4.46
C TYR A 6 19.93 -1.33 -5.25
N GLU A 7 19.26 -2.44 -4.95
CA GLU A 7 17.96 -2.74 -5.53
C GLU A 7 16.88 -1.96 -4.77
N ALA A 8 16.09 -1.16 -5.48
CA ALA A 8 14.95 -0.48 -4.87
C ALA A 8 13.87 -1.52 -4.57
N VAL A 9 13.41 -1.55 -3.33
CA VAL A 9 12.41 -2.52 -2.85
C VAL A 9 11.02 -1.90 -2.81
N ASP A 10 10.91 -0.74 -2.16
CA ASP A 10 9.65 0.01 -2.06
C ASP A 10 9.95 1.49 -1.81
N ALA A 11 8.94 2.34 -1.99
CA ALA A 11 9.06 3.76 -1.77
C ALA A 11 7.71 4.41 -1.47
N ASP A 12 7.79 5.60 -0.87
CA ASP A 12 6.61 6.42 -0.60
C ASP A 12 6.89 7.90 -0.85
N TRP A 13 5.81 8.63 -1.08
CA TRP A 13 5.85 10.06 -1.34
C TRP A 13 5.03 10.81 -0.30
N TRP A 14 5.67 11.77 0.36
CA TRP A 14 5.03 12.58 1.40
C TRP A 14 5.31 14.06 1.18
N GLY A 15 4.27 14.83 0.84
CA GLY A 15 4.42 16.22 0.44
C GLY A 15 5.23 16.37 -0.85
N GLU A 16 6.48 16.82 -0.73
CA GLU A 16 7.43 16.95 -1.84
C GLU A 16 8.64 16.03 -1.68
N GLU A 17 8.58 15.10 -0.74
CA GLU A 17 9.71 14.26 -0.38
C GLU A 17 9.48 12.81 -0.74
N LEU A 18 10.50 12.22 -1.33
CA LEU A 18 10.61 10.79 -1.58
C LEU A 18 11.31 10.12 -0.41
N ILE A 19 10.74 9.03 0.07
CA ILE A 19 11.43 8.03 0.89
C ILE A 19 11.60 6.77 0.05
N THR A 20 12.79 6.18 0.09
CA THR A 20 13.08 4.94 -0.66
C THR A 20 13.69 3.91 0.26
N LEU A 21 13.25 2.67 0.14
CA LEU A 21 13.83 1.49 0.76
C LEU A 21 14.61 0.70 -0.29
N HIS A 22 15.87 0.42 0.02
CA HIS A 22 16.79 -0.34 -0.82
C HIS A 22 17.31 -1.56 -0.08
N ARG A 23 17.70 -2.59 -0.84
CA ARG A 23 18.41 -3.76 -0.33
C ARG A 23 19.82 -3.81 -0.91
N ALA A 24 20.81 -3.98 -0.04
CA ALA A 24 22.21 -4.22 -0.41
C ALA A 24 22.82 -5.24 0.54
N ASP A 25 23.32 -6.37 0.02
CA ASP A 25 23.96 -7.44 0.80
C ASP A 25 23.14 -7.88 2.04
N CYS A 26 21.83 -8.09 1.87
CA CYS A 26 20.86 -8.40 2.92
C CYS A 26 20.63 -7.29 3.97
N VAL A 27 21.16 -6.09 3.76
CA VAL A 27 20.90 -4.92 4.62
C VAL A 27 19.82 -4.05 3.99
N ALA A 28 18.79 -3.75 4.77
CA ALA A 28 17.75 -2.80 4.41
C ALA A 28 18.22 -1.36 4.70
N ILE A 29 18.14 -0.50 3.69
CA ILE A 29 18.66 0.87 3.72
C ILE A 29 17.56 1.82 3.30
N VAL A 30 17.20 2.75 4.18
CA VAL A 30 16.24 3.80 3.89
C VAL A 30 16.99 5.09 3.57
N THR A 31 16.60 5.76 2.49
CA THR A 31 17.05 7.11 2.17
C THR A 31 15.88 8.08 2.28
N TRP A 32 16.04 9.13 3.10
CA TRP A 32 15.03 10.17 3.30
C TRP A 32 15.69 11.49 3.70
N ARG A 33 15.34 12.62 3.05
CA ARG A 33 15.89 13.96 3.34
C ARG A 33 17.43 14.01 3.38
N ALA A 34 18.08 13.37 2.41
CA ALA A 34 19.54 13.21 2.36
C ALA A 34 20.18 12.44 3.54
N ASN A 35 19.38 11.82 4.41
CA ASN A 35 19.86 10.88 5.42
C ASN A 35 19.79 9.45 4.89
N THR A 36 20.75 8.64 5.30
CA THR A 36 20.77 7.20 5.06
C THR A 36 20.65 6.46 6.38
N ILE A 37 19.63 5.63 6.50
CA ILE A 37 19.29 4.87 7.71
C ILE A 37 19.49 3.39 7.40
N LYS A 38 20.43 2.75 8.09
CA LYS A 38 20.63 1.29 7.99
C LYS A 38 19.76 0.60 9.03
N LEU A 39 18.76 -0.14 8.57
CA LEU A 39 17.87 -0.88 9.45
C LEU A 39 18.56 -2.16 9.92
N LYS A 40 18.50 -2.42 11.22
CA LYS A 40 18.97 -3.68 11.83
C LYS A 40 17.79 -4.66 11.94
N LEU A 41 17.10 -4.85 10.83
CA LEU A 41 15.96 -5.74 10.69
C LEU A 41 16.30 -6.78 9.61
N ASP A 42 15.91 -8.02 9.87
CA ASP A 42 15.99 -9.10 8.89
C ASP A 42 14.66 -9.09 8.12
N LEU A 43 14.65 -8.47 6.95
CA LEU A 43 13.44 -8.20 6.17
C LEU A 43 13.42 -9.06 4.90
N THR A 44 12.28 -9.65 4.59
CA THR A 44 12.10 -10.52 3.41
C THR A 44 11.51 -9.78 2.22
N ASP A 45 10.35 -9.16 2.39
CA ASP A 45 9.64 -8.41 1.35
C ASP A 45 8.90 -7.22 2.00
N PRO A 46 9.65 -6.15 2.33
CA PRO A 46 9.13 -5.05 3.14
C PRO A 46 8.46 -3.94 2.34
N PHE A 47 7.35 -3.44 2.90
CA PHE A 47 6.70 -2.19 2.54
C PHE A 47 7.21 -1.03 3.40
N ILE A 48 7.31 0.18 2.83
CA ILE A 48 7.64 1.42 3.54
C ILE A 48 6.59 2.50 3.32
N ARG A 49 6.07 3.11 4.39
CA ARG A 49 5.15 4.26 4.27
C ARG A 49 5.50 5.37 5.24
N VAL A 50 5.43 6.62 4.79
CA VAL A 50 5.64 7.78 5.68
C VAL A 50 4.40 7.99 6.53
N ILE A 51 4.60 8.23 7.83
CA ILE A 51 3.51 8.53 8.77
C ILE A 51 3.39 10.03 8.98
N ASP A 52 4.52 10.68 9.26
CA ASP A 52 4.62 12.09 9.55
C ASP A 52 6.04 12.60 9.26
N GLU A 53 6.35 13.83 9.68
CA GLU A 53 7.65 14.48 9.46
C GLU A 53 8.84 13.75 10.08
N ALA A 54 8.64 12.87 11.06
CA ALA A 54 9.71 12.28 11.85
C ALA A 54 9.71 10.75 11.80
N THR A 55 8.67 10.12 11.27
CA THR A 55 8.48 8.68 11.32
C THR A 55 7.90 8.07 10.05
N PHE A 56 8.30 6.83 9.82
CA PHE A 56 7.77 5.95 8.79
C PHE A 56 7.52 4.57 9.39
N VAL A 57 6.65 3.79 8.76
CA VAL A 57 6.43 2.38 9.08
C VAL A 57 7.17 1.51 8.08
N ILE A 58 7.82 0.46 8.59
CA ILE A 58 8.24 -0.71 7.82
C ILE A 58 7.29 -1.84 8.17
N VAL A 59 6.71 -2.48 7.17
CA VAL A 59 5.89 -3.68 7.36
C VAL A 59 6.48 -4.77 6.48
N ASP A 60 6.82 -5.93 7.04
CA ASP A 60 7.42 -7.04 6.30
C ASP A 60 6.42 -8.16 6.05
N PHE A 61 6.52 -8.77 4.88
CA PHE A 61 5.85 -10.03 4.61
C PHE A 61 6.31 -11.11 5.60
N THR A 62 5.36 -11.86 6.15
CA THR A 62 5.65 -13.02 6.99
C THR A 62 4.57 -14.09 6.85
N ARG A 63 4.95 -15.34 7.13
CA ARG A 63 4.04 -16.48 7.36
C ARG A 63 4.11 -16.96 8.81
N ASP A 64 4.75 -16.19 9.67
CA ASP A 64 4.99 -16.48 11.08
C ASP A 64 4.15 -15.51 11.91
N ASP A 65 3.19 -16.04 12.67
CA ASP A 65 2.26 -15.28 13.53
C ASP A 65 2.87 -14.89 14.88
N THR A 66 4.08 -15.39 15.18
CA THR A 66 4.69 -15.21 16.50
C THR A 66 5.62 -14.01 16.60
N LYS A 67 6.03 -13.44 15.45
CA LYS A 67 7.02 -12.36 15.39
C LYS A 67 6.41 -11.02 14.97
N PRO A 68 6.91 -9.91 15.53
CA PRO A 68 6.64 -8.60 14.97
C PRO A 68 7.09 -8.54 13.52
N ASN A 69 6.24 -7.94 12.69
CA ASN A 69 6.53 -7.65 11.29
C ASN A 69 6.12 -6.23 10.89
N ALA A 70 5.79 -5.37 11.85
CA ALA A 70 5.60 -3.94 11.63
C ALA A 70 6.42 -3.14 12.66
N TRP A 71 7.13 -2.12 12.19
CA TRP A 71 7.99 -1.26 13.00
C TRP A 71 7.77 0.20 12.63
N ILE A 72 7.52 1.04 13.64
CA ILE A 72 7.54 2.49 13.50
C ILE A 72 8.96 2.97 13.76
N VAL A 73 9.58 3.56 12.74
CA VAL A 73 10.99 3.93 12.74
C VAL A 73 11.11 5.44 12.65
N ARG A 74 11.97 6.01 13.48
CA ARG A 74 12.29 7.45 13.47
C ARG A 74 13.36 7.76 12.42
N THR A 75 13.48 9.04 12.04
CA THR A 75 14.51 9.51 11.09
C THR A 75 15.96 9.22 11.52
N ASP A 76 16.20 8.95 12.80
CA ASP A 76 17.52 8.55 13.31
C ASP A 76 17.76 7.03 13.28
N GLY A 77 16.78 6.25 12.82
CA GLY A 77 16.81 4.79 12.76
C GLY A 77 16.41 4.07 14.04
N SER A 78 16.05 4.79 15.11
CA SER A 78 15.49 4.15 16.32
C SER A 78 14.08 3.64 16.07
N ILE A 79 13.76 2.49 16.65
CA ILE A 79 12.41 1.89 16.62
C ILE A 79 11.62 2.50 17.78
N GLU A 80 10.52 3.17 17.46
CA GLU A 80 9.61 3.76 18.42
C GLU A 80 8.64 2.73 19.00
N THR A 81 8.06 1.90 18.11
CA THR A 81 7.21 0.78 18.50
C THR A 81 7.23 -0.31 17.43
N PHE A 82 6.76 -1.50 17.79
CA PHE A 82 6.63 -2.64 16.89
C PHE A 82 5.44 -3.51 17.28
N PHE A 83 4.84 -4.16 16.30
CA PHE A 83 3.71 -5.05 16.51
C PHE A 83 3.64 -6.12 15.42
N HIS A 84 2.77 -7.10 15.61
CA HIS A 84 2.42 -8.08 14.60
C HIS A 84 1.22 -7.56 13.80
N ALA A 85 1.41 -7.37 12.50
CA ALA A 85 0.41 -6.83 11.58
C ALA A 85 -0.32 -7.91 10.79
N GLY A 86 -0.14 -9.19 11.14
CA GLY A 86 -0.72 -10.34 10.44
C GLY A 86 0.23 -10.96 9.41
N GLN A 87 -0.16 -12.12 8.92
CA GLN A 87 0.53 -12.88 7.88
C GLN A 87 0.09 -12.50 6.47
N CYS A 88 0.89 -12.86 5.46
CA CYS A 88 0.54 -12.76 4.05
C CYS A 88 0.03 -11.35 3.64
N ILE A 89 0.75 -10.32 4.08
CA ILE A 89 0.43 -8.93 3.77
C ILE A 89 0.63 -8.67 2.28
N ALA A 90 -0.39 -8.10 1.63
CA ALA A 90 -0.38 -7.78 0.20
C ALA A 90 -0.25 -6.27 -0.05
N SER A 91 -0.75 -5.43 0.86
CA SER A 91 -0.67 -3.99 0.69
C SER A 91 -0.66 -3.22 2.01
N VAL A 92 -0.06 -2.04 1.98
CA VAL A 92 0.00 -1.12 3.13
C VAL A 92 -0.25 0.30 2.66
N ALA A 93 -1.13 1.02 3.35
CA ALA A 93 -1.39 2.44 3.15
C ALA A 93 -1.50 3.18 4.48
N VAL A 94 -1.14 4.46 4.52
CA VAL A 94 -1.16 5.27 5.75
C VAL A 94 -2.02 6.51 5.57
N ASP A 95 -2.84 6.85 6.56
CA ASP A 95 -3.56 8.13 6.64
C ASP A 95 -3.55 8.64 8.08
N THR A 96 -3.20 9.90 8.34
CA THR A 96 -3.37 10.54 9.66
C THR A 96 -2.91 9.66 10.86
N SER A 97 -1.76 8.98 10.73
CA SER A 97 -1.22 8.01 11.71
C SER A 97 -1.99 6.69 11.91
N ARG A 98 -2.90 6.37 11.00
CA ARG A 98 -3.54 5.06 10.84
C ARG A 98 -2.79 4.25 9.79
N ILE A 99 -2.58 2.98 10.08
CA ILE A 99 -1.85 2.06 9.22
C ILE A 99 -2.87 1.03 8.73
N TRP A 100 -3.22 1.10 7.45
CA TRP A 100 -4.11 0.16 6.80
C TRP A 100 -3.28 -0.95 6.18
N VAL A 101 -3.65 -2.20 6.49
CA VAL A 101 -2.98 -3.41 6.00
C VAL A 101 -4.01 -4.27 5.29
N GLY A 102 -3.79 -4.47 3.99
CA GLY A 102 -4.54 -5.41 3.16
C GLY A 102 -3.80 -6.73 3.05
N TYR A 103 -4.54 -7.83 3.05
CA TYR A 103 -3.97 -9.18 3.05
C TYR A 103 -4.23 -9.90 1.73
N GLY A 104 -3.32 -10.79 1.37
CA GLY A 104 -3.46 -11.71 0.24
C GLY A 104 -4.39 -12.87 0.56
N ASP A 105 -4.76 -13.62 -0.47
CA ASP A 105 -5.69 -14.75 -0.35
C ASP A 105 -5.25 -15.79 0.70
N GLU A 106 -3.96 -16.14 0.74
CA GLU A 106 -3.40 -17.07 1.72
C GLU A 106 -3.59 -16.60 3.17
N GLY A 107 -3.54 -15.29 3.42
CA GLY A 107 -3.81 -14.72 4.75
C GLY A 107 -5.30 -14.66 5.06
N ILE A 108 -6.11 -14.21 4.09
CA ILE A 108 -7.55 -14.08 4.22
C ILE A 108 -8.22 -15.42 4.53
N PHE A 109 -7.79 -16.48 3.86
CA PHE A 109 -8.31 -17.84 4.05
C PHE A 109 -7.51 -18.66 5.07
N GLY A 110 -6.51 -18.05 5.72
CA GLY A 110 -5.63 -18.67 6.70
C GLY A 110 -6.15 -18.58 8.12
N GLU A 111 -5.21 -18.41 9.05
CA GLU A 111 -5.45 -18.30 10.49
C GLU A 111 -4.68 -17.09 11.02
N ASP A 112 -5.37 -16.10 11.60
CA ASP A 112 -4.88 -14.92 12.36
C ASP A 112 -5.78 -13.69 12.08
N ILE A 113 -5.21 -12.48 12.25
CA ILE A 113 -5.86 -11.20 11.96
C ILE A 113 -6.00 -10.92 10.45
N ALA A 114 -5.24 -11.59 9.58
CA ALA A 114 -5.36 -11.47 8.13
C ALA A 114 -6.71 -11.99 7.61
N THR A 115 -7.39 -12.85 8.37
CA THR A 115 -8.78 -13.29 8.09
C THR A 115 -9.79 -12.14 8.06
N GLU A 116 -9.41 -10.94 8.52
CA GLU A 116 -10.20 -9.73 8.40
C GLU A 116 -10.17 -9.10 7.01
N ALA A 117 -9.25 -9.54 6.13
CA ALA A 117 -8.96 -9.03 4.79
C ALA A 117 -8.45 -7.59 4.67
N LEU A 118 -8.90 -6.69 5.55
CA LEU A 118 -8.36 -5.35 5.71
C LEU A 118 -8.46 -4.94 7.19
N VAL A 119 -7.34 -4.47 7.74
CA VAL A 119 -7.25 -4.04 9.14
C VAL A 119 -6.65 -2.65 9.21
N CYS A 120 -7.20 -1.81 10.07
CA CYS A 120 -6.60 -0.53 10.44
C CYS A 120 -5.95 -0.67 11.81
N PHE A 121 -4.66 -0.38 11.89
CA PHE A 121 -3.90 -0.28 13.12
C PHE A 121 -3.69 1.18 13.52
N SER A 122 -3.57 1.43 14.82
CA SER A 122 -3.00 2.65 15.37
C SER A 122 -1.48 2.64 15.19
N ARG A 123 -0.85 3.79 15.45
CA ARG A 123 0.62 3.89 15.54
C ARG A 123 1.19 2.91 16.57
N ASP A 124 0.47 2.67 17.67
CA ASP A 124 0.91 1.80 18.76
C ASP A 124 0.64 0.31 18.50
N GLY A 125 0.01 -0.03 17.36
CA GLY A 125 -0.34 -1.41 16.99
C GLY A 125 -1.72 -1.86 17.48
N ASP A 126 -2.52 -0.97 18.07
CA ASP A 126 -3.89 -1.30 18.44
C ASP A 126 -4.77 -1.44 17.21
N ILE A 127 -5.66 -2.44 17.20
CA ILE A 127 -6.62 -2.63 16.12
C ILE A 127 -7.75 -1.58 16.27
N LEU A 128 -7.87 -0.71 15.26
CA LEU A 128 -8.88 0.34 15.18
C LEU A 128 -10.09 -0.04 14.32
N PHE A 129 -9.90 -0.95 13.37
CA PHE A 129 -10.96 -1.43 12.48
C PHE A 129 -10.62 -2.80 11.89
N ARG A 130 -11.64 -3.66 11.76
CA ARG A 130 -11.59 -4.99 11.16
C ARG A 130 -12.68 -5.16 10.11
N TYR A 131 -12.31 -5.34 8.85
CA TYR A 131 -13.28 -5.30 7.75
C TYR A 131 -14.35 -6.40 7.84
N ASN A 132 -13.96 -7.68 7.91
CA ASN A 132 -14.96 -8.76 7.93
C ASN A 132 -15.84 -8.76 9.19
N HIS A 133 -15.34 -8.28 10.33
CA HIS A 133 -16.13 -8.21 11.56
C HIS A 133 -17.02 -6.98 11.69
N GLU A 134 -16.57 -5.80 11.25
CA GLU A 134 -17.27 -4.54 11.51
C GLU A 134 -18.16 -4.10 10.35
N THR A 135 -17.96 -4.66 9.16
CA THR A 135 -18.74 -4.30 7.99
C THR A 135 -19.90 -5.26 7.78
N ARG A 136 -21.08 -4.70 7.46
CA ARG A 136 -22.28 -5.50 7.18
C ARG A 136 -22.64 -5.35 5.71
N LYS A 137 -22.86 -6.48 5.03
CA LYS A 137 -23.22 -6.54 3.60
C LYS A 137 -22.18 -5.85 2.69
N ALA A 138 -20.92 -5.86 3.12
CA ALA A 138 -19.82 -5.36 2.31
C ALA A 138 -19.40 -6.41 1.26
N PRO A 139 -18.74 -6.00 0.17
CA PRO A 139 -18.13 -6.91 -0.79
C PRO A 139 -17.22 -7.92 -0.10
N ILE A 140 -17.15 -9.14 -0.65
CA ILE A 140 -16.17 -10.11 -0.19
C ILE A 140 -14.81 -9.67 -0.73
N ILE A 141 -13.79 -9.68 0.13
CA ILE A 141 -12.42 -9.48 -0.29
C ILE A 141 -11.77 -10.85 -0.26
N VAL A 142 -11.22 -11.25 -1.40
CA VAL A 142 -10.44 -12.48 -1.56
C VAL A 142 -8.94 -12.18 -1.65
N ASP A 143 -8.59 -10.95 -2.03
CA ASP A 143 -7.24 -10.45 -2.13
C ASP A 143 -7.26 -8.91 -2.08
N CYS A 144 -6.37 -8.28 -1.32
CA CYS A 144 -6.34 -6.83 -1.08
C CYS A 144 -4.99 -6.22 -1.47
N GLU A 145 -4.64 -6.31 -2.76
CA GLU A 145 -3.35 -5.82 -3.30
C GLU A 145 -3.37 -4.31 -3.61
N HIS A 146 -4.53 -3.77 -4.00
CA HIS A 146 -4.66 -2.36 -4.39
C HIS A 146 -5.29 -1.54 -3.27
N LEU A 147 -4.48 -0.76 -2.57
CA LEU A 147 -4.91 0.03 -1.41
C LEU A 147 -4.34 1.45 -1.45
N VAL A 148 -5.21 2.46 -1.36
CA VAL A 148 -4.82 3.87 -1.38
C VAL A 148 -5.62 4.67 -0.36
N THR A 149 -4.94 5.50 0.43
CA THR A 149 -5.57 6.45 1.34
C THR A 149 -5.72 7.82 0.70
N THR A 150 -6.82 8.49 1.04
CA THR A 150 -7.12 9.86 0.60
C THR A 150 -7.69 10.66 1.78
N ALA A 151 -7.92 11.96 1.58
CA ALA A 151 -8.58 12.78 2.58
C ALA A 151 -10.00 12.31 2.93
N SER A 152 -10.69 11.55 2.07
CA SER A 152 -12.04 11.05 2.32
C SER A 152 -12.10 9.69 3.02
N GLY A 153 -10.99 8.95 3.05
CA GLY A 153 -10.90 7.61 3.63
C GLY A 153 -9.97 6.70 2.83
N VAL A 154 -10.16 5.39 2.99
CA VAL A 154 -9.36 4.36 2.33
C VAL A 154 -10.12 3.76 1.16
N TRP A 155 -9.43 3.62 0.04
CA TRP A 155 -9.93 3.03 -1.19
C TRP A 155 -9.21 1.72 -1.45
N MET A 156 -9.96 0.74 -1.90
CA MET A 156 -9.42 -0.55 -2.29
C MET A 156 -10.07 -1.06 -3.56
N PHE A 157 -9.33 -1.89 -4.28
CA PHE A 157 -9.83 -2.61 -5.44
C PHE A 157 -9.40 -4.07 -5.36
N PRO A 158 -10.18 -4.92 -4.67
CA PRO A 158 -9.88 -6.34 -4.54
C PRO A 158 -9.87 -7.06 -5.88
N THR A 159 -9.02 -8.06 -6.01
CA THR A 159 -8.97 -8.93 -7.19
C THR A 159 -10.27 -9.76 -7.29
N LEU A 160 -10.68 -10.10 -8.52
CA LEU A 160 -11.86 -10.92 -8.92
C LEU A 160 -13.23 -10.24 -8.98
N ASP A 161 -13.61 -9.36 -8.04
CA ASP A 161 -14.99 -8.83 -8.03
C ASP A 161 -15.16 -7.54 -8.86
N GLY A 162 -14.05 -6.86 -9.16
CA GLY A 162 -14.07 -5.65 -9.97
C GLY A 162 -14.84 -4.51 -9.32
N GLU A 163 -14.82 -4.46 -7.99
CA GLU A 163 -15.55 -3.51 -7.17
C GLU A 163 -14.58 -2.52 -6.52
N LEU A 164 -14.59 -1.28 -7.03
CA LEU A 164 -13.91 -0.18 -6.37
C LEU A 164 -14.67 0.18 -5.11
N THR A 165 -14.04 -0.05 -3.96
CA THR A 165 -14.66 0.12 -2.66
C THR A 165 -14.00 1.25 -1.89
N HIS A 166 -14.82 2.14 -1.34
CA HIS A 166 -14.41 3.25 -0.50
C HIS A 166 -14.96 3.05 0.90
N ILE A 167 -14.07 3.02 1.89
CA ILE A 167 -14.44 3.11 3.30
C ILE A 167 -14.21 4.56 3.73
N ASN A 168 -15.31 5.29 3.88
CA ASN A 168 -15.30 6.66 4.39
C ASN A 168 -14.75 6.71 5.82
N ARG A 169 -14.27 7.89 6.23
CA ARG A 169 -13.81 8.13 7.61
C ARG A 169 -14.87 7.86 8.70
N ASN A 170 -16.15 7.89 8.35
CA ASN A 170 -17.26 7.57 9.25
C ASN A 170 -17.65 6.07 9.24
N GLY A 171 -16.88 5.23 8.54
CA GLY A 171 -17.12 3.79 8.38
C GLY A 171 -18.15 3.42 7.31
N GLN A 172 -18.74 4.40 6.59
CA GLN A 172 -19.64 4.09 5.49
C GLN A 172 -18.89 3.49 4.31
N ILE A 173 -19.42 2.41 3.74
CA ILE A 173 -18.87 1.74 2.58
C ILE A 173 -19.65 2.15 1.33
N ILE A 174 -18.93 2.59 0.31
CA ILE A 174 -19.46 2.93 -1.00
C ILE A 174 -18.76 2.06 -2.02
N VAL A 175 -19.53 1.44 -2.92
CA VAL A 175 -19.01 0.49 -3.90
C VAL A 175 -19.37 0.97 -5.32
N TYR A 176 -18.38 0.92 -6.22
CA TYR A 176 -18.53 1.22 -7.63
C TYR A 176 -18.10 0.02 -8.46
N ARG A 177 -19.00 -0.47 -9.31
CA ARG A 177 -18.68 -1.57 -10.22
C ARG A 177 -17.82 -1.09 -11.37
N ALA A 178 -16.57 -1.52 -11.42
CA ALA A 178 -15.63 -1.15 -12.46
C ALA A 178 -15.93 -1.88 -13.78
N PRO A 179 -15.64 -1.24 -14.94
CA PRO A 179 -15.60 -1.91 -16.22
C PRO A 179 -14.68 -3.13 -16.22
N LYS A 180 -15.12 -4.24 -16.83
CA LYS A 180 -14.39 -5.52 -16.86
C LYS A 180 -12.92 -5.42 -17.26
N MET A 181 -12.61 -4.49 -18.16
CA MET A 181 -11.23 -4.28 -18.63
C MET A 181 -10.27 -3.81 -17.54
N LEU A 182 -10.75 -3.40 -16.38
CA LEU A 182 -9.95 -2.94 -15.24
C LEU A 182 -9.82 -4.00 -14.14
N HIS A 183 -10.45 -5.17 -14.28
CA HIS A 183 -10.53 -6.16 -13.19
C HIS A 183 -9.18 -6.82 -12.86
N GLU A 184 -8.27 -6.88 -13.83
CA GLU A 184 -6.92 -7.43 -13.67
C GLU A 184 -5.88 -6.29 -13.69
N SER A 185 -6.17 -5.21 -12.96
CA SER A 185 -5.25 -4.08 -12.89
C SER A 185 -4.03 -4.41 -12.04
N GLU A 186 -2.87 -3.93 -12.48
CA GLU A 186 -1.56 -4.06 -11.83
C GLU A 186 -1.35 -2.98 -10.76
N ALA A 187 -2.04 -1.85 -10.88
CA ALA A 187 -2.00 -0.77 -9.91
C ALA A 187 -3.26 0.10 -10.00
N MET A 188 -3.61 0.75 -8.90
CA MET A 188 -4.70 1.73 -8.84
C MET A 188 -4.34 2.95 -8.00
N THR A 189 -4.75 4.15 -8.42
CA THR A 189 -4.81 5.34 -7.54
C THR A 189 -6.11 6.12 -7.70
N ILE A 190 -6.38 7.04 -6.77
CA ILE A 190 -7.56 7.90 -6.74
C ILE A 190 -7.15 9.37 -6.75
N VAL A 191 -7.68 10.14 -7.71
CA VAL A 191 -7.52 11.59 -7.78
C VAL A 191 -8.88 12.24 -8.02
N GLY A 192 -9.40 12.91 -7.00
CA GLY A 192 -10.74 13.51 -7.02
C GLY A 192 -11.83 12.46 -7.25
N GLU A 193 -12.66 12.66 -8.27
CA GLU A 193 -13.76 11.74 -8.65
C GLU A 193 -13.34 10.73 -9.74
N ALA A 194 -12.04 10.48 -9.90
CA ALA A 194 -11.52 9.54 -10.88
C ALA A 194 -10.59 8.53 -10.23
N ALA A 195 -10.74 7.28 -10.66
CA ALA A 195 -9.80 6.21 -10.39
C ALA A 195 -8.92 6.01 -11.62
N TYR A 196 -7.65 5.84 -11.39
CA TYR A 196 -6.65 5.58 -12.40
C TYR A 196 -6.14 4.16 -12.21
N PHE A 197 -6.07 3.40 -13.28
CA PHE A 197 -5.69 2.00 -13.27
C PHE A 197 -4.59 1.76 -14.28
N VAL A 198 -3.66 0.88 -13.93
CA VAL A 198 -2.69 0.33 -14.87
C VAL A 198 -3.11 -1.10 -15.20
N THR A 199 -3.24 -1.42 -16.48
CA THR A 199 -3.58 -2.77 -16.94
C THR A 199 -2.78 -3.09 -18.19
N GLY A 200 -1.92 -4.12 -18.14
CA GLY A 200 -1.05 -4.49 -19.25
C GLY A 200 -0.11 -3.37 -19.67
N GLY A 201 0.42 -2.60 -18.71
CA GLY A 201 1.27 -1.43 -18.97
C GLY A 201 0.55 -0.22 -19.60
N GLU A 202 -0.77 -0.21 -19.65
CA GLU A 202 -1.58 0.92 -20.14
C GLU A 202 -2.28 1.63 -18.97
N LEU A 203 -2.16 2.96 -18.93
CA LEU A 203 -2.82 3.80 -17.94
C LEU A 203 -4.22 4.19 -18.42
N TYR A 204 -5.23 3.94 -17.59
CA TYR A 204 -6.62 4.31 -17.82
C TYR A 204 -7.14 5.22 -16.72
N ARG A 205 -7.95 6.21 -17.09
CA ARG A 205 -8.73 7.04 -16.19
C ARG A 205 -10.20 6.64 -16.28
N TRP A 206 -10.83 6.36 -15.15
CA TRP A 206 -12.24 6.04 -15.04
C TRP A 206 -12.93 6.98 -14.05
N ALA A 207 -13.89 7.78 -14.54
CA ALA A 207 -14.76 8.57 -13.68
C ALA A 207 -15.82 7.66 -13.05
N PHE A 208 -15.53 7.14 -11.86
CA PHE A 208 -16.41 6.22 -11.15
C PHE A 208 -17.73 6.90 -10.75
N GLY A 209 -18.79 6.10 -10.58
CA GLY A 209 -20.14 6.62 -10.34
C GLY A 209 -20.83 7.19 -11.59
N ARG A 210 -20.12 7.31 -12.72
CA ARG A 210 -20.67 7.72 -14.02
C ARG A 210 -20.75 6.52 -14.96
N ARG A 211 -21.72 6.53 -15.88
CA ARG A 211 -21.85 5.51 -16.95
C ARG A 211 -20.93 5.83 -18.12
N GLU A 212 -19.65 6.06 -17.84
CA GLU A 212 -18.63 6.42 -18.81
C GLU A 212 -17.60 5.30 -18.95
N LYS A 213 -17.07 5.12 -20.16
CA LYS A 213 -15.98 4.16 -20.40
C LYS A 213 -14.65 4.72 -19.90
N PRO A 214 -13.72 3.87 -19.42
CA PRO A 214 -12.38 4.32 -19.09
C PRO A 214 -11.71 4.94 -20.32
N THR A 215 -10.98 6.04 -20.10
CA THR A 215 -10.19 6.72 -21.12
C THR A 215 -8.73 6.33 -20.98
N ARG A 216 -8.12 5.82 -22.05
CA ARG A 216 -6.69 5.54 -22.08
C ARG A 216 -5.90 6.85 -22.05
N CYS A 217 -4.98 6.96 -21.10
CA CYS A 217 -4.19 8.17 -20.84
C CYS A 217 -2.74 8.04 -21.31
N GLY A 218 -2.20 6.82 -21.42
CA GLY A 218 -0.83 6.61 -21.86
C GLY A 218 -0.33 5.19 -21.56
N ARG A 219 0.98 4.99 -21.73
CA ARG A 219 1.70 3.78 -21.34
C ARG A 219 2.59 4.08 -20.14
N VAL A 220 2.77 3.07 -19.30
CA VAL A 220 3.69 3.06 -18.16
C VAL A 220 4.54 1.79 -18.21
N ALA A 221 5.62 1.75 -17.43
CA ALA A 221 6.53 0.62 -17.33
C ALA A 221 7.01 0.47 -15.88
N GLY A 222 7.74 -0.61 -15.57
CA GLY A 222 8.18 -0.90 -14.21
C GLY A 222 7.03 -1.28 -13.28
N ASP A 223 7.35 -1.43 -12.00
CA ASP A 223 6.37 -1.76 -10.96
C ASP A 223 5.74 -0.48 -10.46
N LEU A 224 4.40 -0.46 -10.38
CA LEU A 224 3.65 0.70 -9.95
C LEU A 224 2.84 0.40 -8.70
N ARG A 225 2.87 1.34 -7.77
CA ARG A 225 1.99 1.36 -6.61
C ARG A 225 1.21 2.68 -6.56
N GLY A 226 -0.08 2.59 -6.33
CA GLY A 226 -0.91 3.76 -6.06
C GLY A 226 -0.47 4.53 -4.80
N CYS A 227 -0.43 5.85 -4.91
CA CYS A 227 -0.29 6.77 -3.79
C CYS A 227 -1.20 7.99 -3.99
N ALA A 228 -1.37 8.82 -2.96
CA ALA A 228 -2.18 10.03 -3.11
C ALA A 228 -1.66 10.91 -4.27
N GLY A 229 -2.50 11.18 -5.27
CA GLY A 229 -2.17 12.04 -6.41
C GLY A 229 -1.42 11.38 -7.57
N GLY A 230 -1.17 10.06 -7.55
CA GLY A 230 -0.40 9.40 -8.60
C GLY A 230 0.04 7.98 -8.28
N PHE A 231 1.13 7.57 -8.90
CA PHE A 231 1.79 6.29 -8.70
C PHE A 231 3.26 6.49 -8.32
N ILE A 232 3.74 5.71 -7.36
CA ILE A 232 5.16 5.43 -7.24
C ILE A 232 5.51 4.39 -8.30
N GLN A 233 6.49 4.70 -9.13
CA GLN A 233 7.03 3.80 -10.14
C GLN A 233 8.45 3.41 -9.74
N ILE A 234 8.74 2.11 -9.73
CA ILE A 234 10.07 1.54 -9.49
C ILE A 234 10.51 0.80 -10.75
N ASP A 235 11.66 1.18 -11.31
CA ASP A 235 12.28 0.54 -12.47
C ASP A 235 13.77 0.30 -12.17
N GLY A 236 14.08 -0.90 -11.68
CA GLY A 236 15.42 -1.24 -11.19
C GLY A 236 15.82 -0.40 -9.97
N THR A 237 16.71 0.57 -10.15
CA THR A 237 17.16 1.48 -9.08
C THR A 237 16.45 2.82 -9.08
N ASP A 238 15.71 3.12 -10.15
CA ASP A 238 15.06 4.40 -10.34
C ASP A 238 13.67 4.39 -9.70
N VAL A 239 13.41 5.40 -8.87
CA VAL A 239 12.11 5.60 -8.22
C VAL A 239 11.57 6.97 -8.62
N THR A 240 10.37 6.98 -9.19
CA THR A 240 9.73 8.24 -9.66
C THR A 240 8.28 8.33 -9.24
N LEU A 241 7.78 9.56 -9.08
CA LEU A 241 6.37 9.84 -8.88
C LEU A 241 5.73 10.18 -10.24
N LEU A 242 4.83 9.32 -10.71
CA LEU A 242 3.98 9.58 -11.87
C LEU A 242 2.68 10.25 -11.41
N ARG A 243 2.53 11.55 -11.69
CA ARG A 243 1.30 12.31 -11.38
C ARG A 243 0.23 12.11 -12.45
N VAL A 244 -1.04 12.08 -12.04
CA VAL A 244 -2.21 11.83 -12.91
C VAL A 244 -3.37 12.79 -12.65
#